data_AF-A0AAJ2GPD5-F1
#
_entry.id   AF-A0AAJ2GPD5-F1
#
_cell.length_a   1.000
_cell.length_b   1.000
_cell.length_c   1.000
_cell.angle_alpha   90.00
_cell.angle_beta   90.00
_cell.angle_gamma   90.00
#
_symmetry.space_group_name_H-M   'P 1'
#
loop_
_entity.id
_entity.type
_entity.pdbx_description
1 polymer ?
#
loop_
_entity_poly.entity_id
_entity_poly.type
_entity_poly.pdbx_seq_one_letter_code
_entity_poly.pdbx_strand_id
1 'polypeptide(L)'
;MARRHLLTREMLAGHYDPSLDEREIARHFTLTRDDLELIASRRGDATRLGYAMLMLYLRCPGRVLEAGEAPPMTILAFVASQLDVSPASWRCYARRDETRRTHLADLSRRFGHLVFSRADFHALVAFAMPIAQTVTHARSFFRPISRPLVPPYS
;
A
#
# COMPACT_ATOMS: atom_id res chain seq x y z
N MET A 1 -15.89 -24.39 -17.79
CA MET A 1 -15.77 -24.30 -16.32
C MET A 1 -15.65 -22.84 -15.94
N ALA A 2 -16.66 -22.25 -15.30
CA ALA A 2 -16.67 -20.83 -14.94
C ALA A 2 -15.66 -20.56 -13.81
N ARG A 3 -14.73 -19.63 -14.02
CA ARG A 3 -13.75 -19.22 -13.02
C ARG A 3 -14.46 -18.40 -11.94
N ARG A 4 -14.89 -19.05 -10.86
CA ARG A 4 -15.59 -18.39 -9.75
C ARG A 4 -14.58 -17.53 -8.99
N HIS A 5 -14.71 -16.21 -9.09
CA HIS A 5 -13.89 -15.27 -8.33
C HIS A 5 -14.30 -15.34 -6.85
N LEU A 6 -13.53 -16.07 -6.04
CA LEU A 6 -13.80 -16.25 -4.60
C LEU A 6 -13.55 -14.98 -3.78
N LEU A 7 -12.73 -14.06 -4.29
CA LEU A 7 -12.49 -12.74 -3.71
C LEU A 7 -12.74 -11.70 -4.82
N THR A 8 -13.74 -10.85 -4.63
CA THR A 8 -13.97 -9.71 -5.52
C THR A 8 -12.89 -8.65 -5.28
N ARG A 9 -12.66 -7.75 -6.26
CA ARG A 9 -11.73 -6.62 -6.08
C ARG A 9 -12.10 -5.77 -4.85
N GLU A 10 -13.38 -5.62 -4.56
CA GLU A 10 -13.88 -4.90 -3.39
C GLU A 10 -13.50 -5.57 -2.07
N MET A 11 -13.58 -6.90 -2.00
CA MET A 11 -13.15 -7.65 -0.80
C MET A 11 -11.65 -7.57 -0.57
N LEU A 12 -10.85 -7.51 -1.65
CA LEU A 12 -9.41 -7.35 -1.57
C LEU A 12 -9.04 -5.91 -1.18
N ALA A 13 -9.77 -4.90 -1.66
CA ALA A 13 -9.47 -3.49 -1.38
C ALA A 13 -9.41 -3.21 0.13
N GLY A 14 -10.41 -3.67 0.90
CA GLY A 14 -10.43 -3.50 2.36
C GLY A 14 -9.30 -4.22 3.11
N HIS A 15 -8.61 -5.18 2.47
CA HIS A 15 -7.44 -5.84 3.04
C HIS A 15 -6.13 -5.09 2.73
N TYR A 16 -6.08 -4.38 1.62
CA TYR A 16 -4.92 -3.60 1.18
C TYR A 16 -5.09 -2.10 1.38
N ASP A 17 -5.97 -1.69 2.30
CA ASP A 17 -6.02 -0.32 2.76
C ASP A 17 -5.12 -0.16 3.99
N PRO A 18 -4.26 0.86 4.03
CA PRO A 18 -3.38 1.07 5.16
C PRO A 18 -4.19 1.42 6.41
N SER A 19 -3.77 0.88 7.56
CA SER A 19 -4.33 1.29 8.85
C SER A 19 -4.11 2.79 9.06
N LEU A 20 -5.14 3.48 9.55
CA LEU A 20 -5.07 4.90 9.91
C LEU A 20 -4.70 5.13 11.37
N ASP A 21 -4.42 4.05 12.10
CA ASP A 21 -3.90 4.11 13.46
C ASP A 21 -2.49 4.72 13.46
N GLU A 22 -2.25 5.70 14.33
CA GLU A 22 -1.00 6.48 14.35
C GLU A 22 0.24 5.60 14.55
N ARG A 23 0.12 4.54 15.35
CA ARG A 23 1.23 3.60 15.58
C ARG A 23 1.56 2.79 14.34
N GLU A 24 0.53 2.34 13.62
CA GLU A 24 0.72 1.62 12.36
C GLU A 24 1.25 2.54 11.26
N ILE A 25 0.81 3.80 11.21
CA ILE A 25 1.37 4.81 10.31
C ILE A 25 2.86 5.01 10.62
N ALA A 26 3.22 5.27 11.87
CA ALA A 26 4.62 5.46 12.27
C ALA A 26 5.48 4.21 11.97
N ARG A 27 4.90 3.01 12.11
CA ARG A 27 5.62 1.76 11.83
C ARG A 27 5.90 1.56 10.34
N HIS A 28 4.95 1.90 9.46
CA HIS A 28 5.00 1.51 8.05
C HIS A 28 5.33 2.67 7.10
N PHE A 29 5.11 3.92 7.51
CA PHE A 29 5.28 5.11 6.68
C PHE A 29 6.41 6.03 7.16
N THR A 30 7.25 5.58 8.09
CA THR A 30 8.49 6.30 8.45
C THR A 30 9.57 6.03 7.40
N LEU A 31 10.12 7.12 6.87
CA LEU A 31 11.23 7.10 5.92
C LEU A 31 12.54 6.90 6.66
N THR A 32 13.32 5.92 6.21
CA THR A 32 14.68 5.71 6.69
C THR A 32 15.61 6.80 6.13
N ARG A 33 16.83 6.88 6.67
CA ARG A 33 17.85 7.79 6.13
C ARG A 33 18.12 7.54 4.64
N ASP A 34 18.26 6.28 4.25
CA ASP A 34 18.52 5.90 2.85
C ASP A 34 17.36 6.30 1.94
N ASP A 35 16.12 6.21 2.44
CA ASP A 35 14.94 6.68 1.71
C ASP A 35 14.98 8.19 1.49
N LEU A 36 15.31 8.94 2.53
CA LEU A 36 15.43 10.40 2.46
C LEU A 36 16.51 10.83 1.47
N GLU A 37 17.68 10.17 1.48
CA GLU A 37 18.77 10.43 0.53
C GLU A 37 18.32 10.11 -0.91
N LEU A 38 17.62 9.00 -1.11
CA LEU A 38 17.06 8.63 -2.41
C LEU A 38 16.02 9.64 -2.91
N ILE A 39 15.12 10.10 -2.03
CA ILE A 39 14.07 11.07 -2.35
C ILE A 39 14.67 12.46 -2.61
N ALA A 40 15.71 12.86 -1.88
CA ALA A 40 16.37 14.15 -2.03
C ALA A 40 16.97 14.36 -3.44
N SER A 41 17.31 13.27 -4.15
CA SER A 41 17.77 13.34 -5.55
C SER A 41 16.71 13.84 -6.55
N ARG A 42 15.43 13.92 -6.15
CA ARG A 42 14.32 14.31 -7.01
C ARG A 42 14.07 15.81 -6.94
N ARG A 43 13.87 16.45 -8.11
CA ARG A 43 13.60 17.89 -8.21
C ARG A 43 12.12 18.20 -7.97
N GLY A 44 11.85 19.11 -7.03
CA GLY A 44 10.54 19.66 -6.73
C GLY A 44 9.73 18.85 -5.72
N ASP A 45 9.01 19.56 -4.86
CA ASP A 45 8.29 18.99 -3.71
C ASP A 45 7.24 17.96 -4.10
N ALA A 46 6.49 18.24 -5.18
CA ALA A 46 5.50 17.30 -5.72
C ALA A 46 6.16 15.99 -6.17
N THR A 47 7.34 16.05 -6.79
CA THR A 47 8.08 14.87 -7.24
C THR A 47 8.62 14.07 -6.07
N ARG A 48 9.19 14.75 -5.07
CA ARG A 48 9.72 14.14 -3.83
C ARG A 48 8.61 13.41 -3.07
N LEU A 49 7.50 14.11 -2.79
CA LEU A 49 6.34 13.54 -2.12
C LEU A 49 5.72 12.38 -2.91
N GLY A 50 5.55 12.57 -4.22
CA GLY A 50 5.04 11.53 -5.12
C GLY A 50 5.87 10.26 -5.11
N TYR A 51 7.19 10.39 -5.20
CA TYR A 51 8.13 9.27 -5.17
C TYR A 51 8.10 8.54 -3.82
N ALA A 52 8.07 9.28 -2.71
CA ALA A 52 7.98 8.73 -1.36
C ALA A 52 6.69 7.92 -1.17
N MET A 53 5.54 8.45 -1.58
CA MET A 53 4.26 7.77 -1.44
C MET A 53 4.21 6.47 -2.25
N LEU A 54 4.69 6.48 -3.50
CA LEU A 54 4.74 5.26 -4.30
C LEU A 54 5.65 4.19 -3.66
N MET A 55 6.82 4.59 -3.15
CA MET A 55 7.75 3.70 -2.47
C MET A 55 7.11 3.08 -1.21
N LEU A 56 6.48 3.90 -0.37
CA LEU A 56 5.89 3.45 0.88
C LEU A 56 4.69 2.53 0.61
N TYR A 57 3.82 2.85 -0.35
CA TYR A 57 2.69 1.99 -0.72
C TYR A 57 3.12 0.61 -1.26
N LEU A 58 4.24 0.57 -2.00
CA LEU A 58 4.86 -0.68 -2.45
C LEU A 58 5.41 -1.52 -1.29
N ARG A 59 5.83 -0.91 -0.18
CA ARG A 59 6.28 -1.63 1.02
C ARG A 59 5.11 -2.07 1.90
N CYS A 60 4.17 -1.17 2.14
CA CYS A 60 2.96 -1.42 2.91
C CYS A 60 1.84 -0.55 2.34
N PRO A 61 0.72 -1.13 1.88
CA PRO A 61 0.31 -2.52 2.08
C PRO A 61 0.82 -3.49 0.99
N GLY A 62 1.75 -3.07 0.12
CA GLY A 62 2.30 -3.95 -0.93
C GLY A 62 1.59 -3.81 -2.27
N ARG A 63 0.97 -2.64 -2.52
CA ARG A 63 0.28 -2.34 -3.78
C ARG A 63 0.74 -1.00 -4.34
N VAL A 64 0.49 -0.80 -5.63
CA VAL A 64 0.70 0.50 -6.26
C VAL A 64 -0.46 1.43 -5.91
N LEU A 65 -0.16 2.70 -5.66
CA LEU A 65 -1.17 3.76 -5.61
C LEU A 65 -1.58 4.12 -7.05
N GLU A 66 -2.87 3.98 -7.36
CA GLU A 66 -3.40 4.11 -8.71
C GLU A 66 -3.39 5.56 -9.23
N ALA A 67 -3.45 5.72 -10.55
CA ALA A 67 -3.55 7.06 -11.14
C ALA A 67 -4.86 7.72 -10.72
N GLY A 68 -4.77 8.93 -10.15
CA GLY A 68 -5.94 9.64 -9.63
C GLY A 68 -6.40 9.19 -8.24
N GLU A 69 -5.81 8.12 -7.67
CA GLU A 69 -6.06 7.74 -6.28
C GLU A 69 -5.40 8.74 -5.34
N ALA A 70 -6.15 9.21 -4.34
CA ALA A 70 -5.65 10.06 -3.28
C ALA A 70 -5.39 9.21 -2.02
N PRO A 71 -4.17 9.24 -1.46
CA PRO A 71 -3.89 8.56 -0.21
C PRO A 71 -4.65 9.25 0.94
N PRO A 72 -4.96 8.53 2.04
CA PRO A 72 -5.56 9.12 3.23
C PRO A 72 -4.74 10.32 3.72
N MET A 73 -5.43 11.41 4.07
CA MET A 73 -4.78 12.68 4.44
C MET A 73 -3.82 12.52 5.62
N THR A 74 -4.16 11.68 6.61
CA THR A 74 -3.31 11.42 7.78
C THR A 74 -1.94 10.87 7.39
N ILE A 75 -1.91 9.89 6.47
CA ILE A 75 -0.67 9.30 5.96
C ILE A 75 0.08 10.32 5.11
N LEU A 76 -0.62 11.03 4.23
CA LEU A 76 -0.02 12.03 3.36
C LEU A 76 0.65 13.15 4.17
N ALA A 77 -0.01 13.64 5.21
CA ALA A 77 0.52 14.66 6.10
C ALA A 77 1.75 14.16 6.88
N PHE A 78 1.69 12.93 7.39
CA PHE A 78 2.81 12.30 8.10
C PHE A 78 4.06 12.12 7.23
N VAL A 79 3.89 11.74 5.96
CA VAL A 79 5.03 11.61 5.03
C VAL A 79 5.53 12.99 4.58
N ALA A 80 4.62 13.93 4.33
CA ALA A 80 4.99 15.28 3.93
C ALA A 80 5.80 16.02 5.01
N SER A 81 5.47 15.84 6.30
CA SER A 81 6.24 16.43 7.40
C SER A 81 7.66 15.91 7.49
N GLN A 82 7.89 14.62 7.19
CA GLN A 82 9.24 14.04 7.17
C GLN A 82 10.12 14.59 6.04
N LEU A 83 9.50 15.09 4.97
CA LEU A 83 10.20 15.64 3.80
C LEU A 83 10.34 17.17 3.82
N ASP A 84 9.75 17.82 4.83
CA ASP A 84 9.59 19.28 4.92
C ASP A 84 8.91 19.86 3.66
N VAL A 85 7.78 19.28 3.28
CA VAL A 85 6.98 19.72 2.13
C VAL A 85 5.50 19.86 2.47
N SER A 86 4.77 20.64 1.69
CA SER A 86 3.31 20.74 1.84
C SER A 86 2.61 19.48 1.33
N PRO A 87 1.63 18.92 2.08
CA PRO A 87 0.74 17.85 1.57
C PRO A 87 -0.02 18.26 0.30
N ALA A 88 -0.27 19.56 0.12
CA ALA A 88 -0.96 20.09 -1.06
C ALA A 88 -0.18 19.84 -2.37
N SER A 89 1.14 19.67 -2.28
CA SER A 89 2.00 19.31 -3.41
C SER A 89 1.60 17.99 -4.07
N TRP A 90 0.88 17.11 -3.37
CA TRP A 90 0.29 15.89 -3.93
C TRP A 90 -0.58 16.15 -5.16
N ARG A 91 -1.39 17.23 -5.14
CA ARG A 91 -2.30 17.55 -6.25
C ARG A 91 -1.55 17.82 -7.56
N CYS A 92 -0.35 18.41 -7.46
CA CYS A 92 0.51 18.66 -8.61
C CYS A 92 1.13 17.37 -9.15
N TYR A 93 1.45 16.42 -8.26
CA TYR A 93 1.96 15.11 -8.63
C TYR A 93 0.90 14.22 -9.28
N ALA A 94 -0.28 14.12 -8.66
CA ALA A 94 -1.38 13.25 -9.09
C ALA A 94 -1.86 13.50 -10.53
N ARG A 95 -1.60 14.70 -11.08
CA ARG A 95 -1.96 15.07 -12.46
C ARG A 95 -0.98 14.58 -13.53
N ARG A 96 0.20 14.06 -13.17
CA ARG A 96 1.30 13.74 -14.11
C ARG A 96 1.54 12.24 -14.23
N ASP A 97 0.74 11.56 -15.05
CA ASP A 97 0.84 10.09 -15.19
C ASP A 97 2.17 9.61 -15.80
N GLU A 98 2.81 10.39 -16.67
CA GLU A 98 4.12 10.05 -17.23
C GLU A 98 5.20 9.98 -16.14
N THR A 99 5.27 10.98 -15.27
CA THR A 99 6.20 11.01 -14.13
C THR A 99 5.96 9.83 -13.17
N ARG A 100 4.68 9.46 -12.95
CA ARG A 100 4.31 8.31 -12.12
C ARG A 100 4.86 6.99 -12.69
N ARG A 101 4.69 6.75 -13.99
CA ARG A 101 5.20 5.54 -14.65
C ARG A 101 6.73 5.45 -14.57
N THR A 102 7.42 6.56 -14.79
CA THR A 102 8.89 6.62 -14.63
C THR A 102 9.32 6.29 -13.20
N HIS A 103 8.62 6.82 -12.20
CA HIS A 103 8.91 6.51 -10.79
C HIS A 103 8.69 5.04 -10.47
N LEU A 104 7.58 4.46 -10.92
CA LEU A 104 7.29 3.03 -10.72
C LEU A 104 8.37 2.15 -11.38
N ALA A 105 8.79 2.47 -12.61
CA ALA A 105 9.87 1.73 -13.27
C ALA A 105 11.21 1.84 -12.53
N ASP A 106 11.52 3.00 -11.95
CA ASP A 106 12.71 3.20 -11.12
C ASP A 106 12.64 2.40 -9.81
N LEU A 107 11.51 2.48 -9.10
CA LEU A 107 11.27 1.74 -7.86
C LEU A 107 11.31 0.23 -8.09
N SER A 108 10.67 -0.27 -9.14
CA SER A 108 10.70 -1.69 -9.50
C SER A 108 12.12 -2.20 -9.72
N ARG A 109 12.95 -1.46 -10.46
CA ARG A 109 14.36 -1.84 -10.66
C ARG A 109 15.16 -1.83 -9.36
N ARG A 110 14.94 -0.85 -8.49
CA ARG A 110 15.68 -0.70 -7.22
C ARG A 110 15.33 -1.77 -6.20
N PHE A 111 14.05 -2.07 -6.04
CA PHE A 111 13.58 -3.05 -5.06
C PHE A 111 13.49 -4.48 -5.62
N GLY A 112 13.96 -4.71 -6.86
CA GLY A 112 13.98 -6.03 -7.47
C GLY A 112 12.58 -6.59 -7.77
N HIS A 113 11.58 -5.73 -7.95
CA HIS A 113 10.24 -6.17 -8.30
C HIS A 113 10.24 -6.74 -9.73
N LEU A 114 9.82 -8.00 -9.84
CA LEU A 114 9.73 -8.72 -11.11
C LEU A 114 8.34 -8.58 -11.72
N VAL A 115 8.29 -8.62 -13.05
CA VAL A 115 7.02 -8.78 -13.75
C VAL A 115 6.48 -10.17 -13.44
N PHE A 116 5.28 -10.23 -12.87
CA PHE A 116 4.64 -11.49 -12.52
C PHE A 116 4.41 -12.34 -13.77
N SER A 117 5.12 -13.46 -13.86
CA SER A 117 5.10 -14.35 -15.01
C SER A 117 4.24 -15.59 -14.78
N ARG A 118 4.04 -16.37 -15.83
CA ARG A 118 3.37 -17.68 -15.73
C ARG A 118 4.15 -18.67 -14.86
N ALA A 119 5.47 -18.58 -14.84
CA ALA A 119 6.31 -19.41 -14.00
C ALA A 119 6.10 -19.07 -12.52
N ASP A 120 6.04 -17.77 -12.18
CA ASP A 120 5.74 -17.30 -10.82
C ASP A 120 4.35 -17.75 -10.37
N PHE A 121 3.36 -17.70 -11.27
CA PHE A 121 2.02 -18.22 -11.00
C PHE A 121 2.05 -19.71 -10.64
N HIS A 122 2.76 -20.53 -11.41
CA HIS A 122 2.87 -21.96 -11.12
C HIS A 122 3.60 -22.22 -9.79
N ALA A 123 4.69 -21.51 -9.51
CA ALA A 123 5.42 -21.61 -8.26
C ALA A 123 4.55 -21.21 -7.05
N LEU A 124 3.80 -20.11 -7.17
CA LEU A 124 2.88 -19.64 -6.14
C LEU A 124 1.75 -20.64 -5.88
N VAL A 125 1.15 -21.19 -6.94
CA VAL A 125 0.10 -22.22 -6.80
C VAL A 125 0.66 -23.47 -6.14
N ALA A 126 1.85 -23.94 -6.56
CA ALA A 126 2.49 -25.11 -5.96
C ALA A 126 2.78 -24.91 -4.46
N PHE A 127 3.19 -23.70 -4.07
CA PHE A 127 3.41 -23.32 -2.66
C PHE A 127 2.09 -23.20 -1.86
N ALA A 128 1.08 -22.54 -2.42
CA ALA A 128 -0.15 -22.20 -1.70
C ALA A 128 -1.16 -23.35 -1.63
N MET A 129 -1.15 -24.27 -2.60
CA MET A 129 -2.13 -25.36 -2.69
C MET A 129 -2.13 -26.29 -1.46
N PRO A 130 -0.99 -26.74 -0.93
CA PRO A 130 -0.97 -27.55 0.30
C PRO A 130 -1.51 -26.80 1.52
N ILE A 131 -1.25 -25.48 1.60
CA ILE A 131 -1.75 -24.62 2.68
C ILE A 131 -3.28 -24.47 2.57
N ALA A 132 -3.79 -24.23 1.37
CA ALA A 132 -5.22 -24.10 1.14
C ALA A 132 -5.99 -25.39 1.50
N GLN A 133 -5.37 -26.56 1.33
CA GLN A 133 -5.95 -27.85 1.68
C GLN A 133 -5.99 -28.10 3.20
N THR A 134 -5.08 -27.52 3.98
CA THR A 134 -5.07 -27.65 5.45
C THR A 134 -5.97 -26.63 6.14
N VAL A 135 -6.28 -25.50 5.49
CA VAL A 135 -7.24 -24.51 5.99
C VAL A 135 -8.67 -24.98 5.70
N THR A 136 -9.17 -25.92 6.50
CA THR A 136 -10.49 -26.57 6.28
C THR A 136 -11.71 -25.68 6.63
N HIS A 137 -11.55 -24.46 7.15
CA HIS A 137 -12.68 -23.54 7.34
C HIS A 137 -12.33 -22.06 7.11
N ALA A 138 -12.82 -21.49 6.01
CA ALA A 138 -12.82 -20.04 5.75
C ALA A 138 -13.74 -19.22 6.69
N ARG A 139 -14.35 -19.85 7.71
CA ARG A 139 -15.41 -19.24 8.53
C ARG A 139 -14.94 -18.59 9.83
N SER A 140 -13.68 -18.78 10.23
CA SER A 140 -13.18 -18.30 11.53
C SER A 140 -12.51 -16.92 11.47
N PHE A 141 -12.19 -16.41 10.27
CA PHE A 141 -11.49 -15.13 10.12
C PHE A 141 -12.40 -13.90 10.22
N PHE A 142 -13.72 -14.09 10.15
CA PHE A 142 -14.69 -12.99 10.13
C PHE A 142 -15.41 -12.88 11.47
N ARG A 143 -14.70 -12.41 12.51
CA ARG A 143 -15.37 -11.92 13.73
C ARG A 143 -15.46 -10.39 13.63
N PRO A 144 -16.63 -9.80 13.37
CA PRO A 144 -16.79 -8.36 13.50
C PRO A 144 -16.55 -7.99 14.96
N ILE A 145 -15.63 -7.05 15.22
CA ILE A 145 -15.48 -6.41 16.52
C ILE A 145 -16.67 -5.45 16.68
N SER A 146 -17.85 -6.00 16.94
CA SER A 146 -18.98 -5.24 17.43
C SER A 146 -19.00 -5.42 18.95
N ARG A 147 -18.24 -4.58 19.65
CA ARG A 147 -18.37 -4.39 21.09
C ARG A 147 -19.35 -3.22 21.28
N PRO A 148 -20.61 -3.43 21.70
CA PRO A 148 -21.37 -2.32 22.25
C PRO A 148 -20.81 -2.00 23.64
N LEU A 149 -20.32 -0.76 23.81
CA LEU A 149 -20.13 -0.16 25.12
C LEU A 149 -21.52 0.00 25.77
N VAL A 150 -21.74 -0.67 26.90
CA VAL A 150 -22.81 -0.31 27.83
C VAL A 150 -22.14 -0.01 29.17
N PRO A 151 -22.16 1.23 29.68
CA PRO A 151 -21.75 1.51 31.05
C PRO A 151 -22.94 1.28 32.00
N PRO A 152 -22.78 0.56 33.11
CA PRO A 152 -23.74 0.67 34.20
C PRO A 152 -23.38 1.90 35.04
N TYR A 153 -24.24 2.93 34.97
CA TYR A 153 -24.47 3.79 36.12
C TYR A 153 -25.27 2.99 37.16
N SER A 154 -24.75 2.88 38.37
CA SER A 154 -25.45 2.95 39.66
C SER A 154 -24.41 3.01 40.77
#